data_AF-A0A238Y094-F1
#
_entry.id   AF-A0A238Y094-F1
#
_cell.length_a   1.000
_cell.length_b   1.000
_cell.length_c   1.000
_cell.angle_alpha   90.00
_cell.angle_beta   90.00
_cell.angle_gamma   90.00
#
_symmetry.space_group_name_H-M   'P 1'
#
loop_
_entity.id
_entity.type
_entity.pdbx_description
1 polymer ?
#
loop_
_entity_poly.entity_id
_entity_poly.type
_entity_poly.pdbx_seq_one_letter_code
_entity_poly.pdbx_strand_id
1 'polypeptide(L)'
;MAGVAVLTGVLWPALAVLAVPGVASVALLLWLRRRIGDPLREEIRAAGPQPRTSLLRAGRELPRPFWLFAASAGLATAGLVTFGVISSHLVTAGLIPTAAVPVLYAAAMAAEAVVALVVGWGHDRWGGKVLVVLPVLVAAVPAPAFSSVWTVAVAGVLIWSFATGLQDFTVKALVARLVPAGRRATAFGMFATVQGAAAVAGSALAGALSTRSVPALVAVVVLLQLAALALLLRTLRTPAARATSPV
;
A
#
# COMPACT_ATOMS: atom_id res chain seq x y z
N MET A 1 -5.41 17.94 -11.10
CA MET A 1 -6.40 17.58 -10.07
C MET A 1 -6.50 18.64 -8.98
N ALA A 2 -5.56 18.71 -8.03
CA ALA A 2 -5.62 19.67 -6.92
C ALA A 2 -5.68 21.13 -7.38
N GLY A 3 -4.84 21.57 -8.33
CA GLY A 3 -4.88 22.94 -8.85
C GLY A 3 -6.18 23.28 -9.59
N VAL A 4 -6.79 22.31 -10.27
CA VAL A 4 -8.07 22.50 -10.96
C VAL A 4 -9.21 22.59 -9.95
N ALA A 5 -9.25 21.71 -8.94
CA ALA A 5 -10.26 21.75 -7.89
C ALA A 5 -10.23 23.04 -7.06
N VAL A 6 -9.03 23.59 -6.80
CA VAL A 6 -8.85 24.87 -6.11
C VAL A 6 -9.33 26.05 -6.97
N LEU A 7 -9.12 26.00 -8.29
CA LEU A 7 -9.52 27.07 -9.20
C LEU A 7 -11.00 27.03 -9.59
N THR A 8 -11.61 25.83 -9.69
CA THR A 8 -12.99 25.67 -10.17
C THR A 8 -14.01 25.53 -9.06
N GLY A 9 -13.62 25.10 -7.86
CA GLY A 9 -14.55 24.80 -6.76
C GLY A 9 -15.47 23.59 -7.01
N VAL A 10 -15.33 22.91 -8.15
CA VAL A 10 -16.17 21.77 -8.57
C VAL A 10 -15.31 20.56 -8.93
N LEU A 11 -15.69 19.38 -8.42
CA LEU A 11 -14.91 18.14 -8.50
C LEU A 11 -14.91 17.48 -9.90
N TRP A 12 -15.96 17.69 -10.71
CA TRP A 12 -16.13 17.07 -12.04
C TRP A 12 -15.03 17.44 -13.08
N PRO A 13 -14.68 18.72 -13.29
CA PRO A 13 -13.59 19.07 -14.21
C PRO A 13 -12.24 18.52 -13.74
N ALA A 14 -12.04 18.40 -12.42
CA ALA A 14 -10.84 17.78 -11.88
C ALA A 14 -10.76 16.28 -12.28
N LEU A 15 -11.87 15.55 -12.18
CA LEU A 15 -11.98 14.14 -12.60
C LEU A 15 -11.74 13.94 -14.09
N ALA A 16 -12.23 14.84 -14.95
CA ALA A 16 -11.97 14.78 -16.39
C ALA A 16 -10.48 14.85 -16.72
N VAL A 17 -9.71 15.69 -16.00
CA VAL A 17 -8.25 15.81 -16.18
C VAL A 17 -7.51 14.53 -15.78
N LEU A 18 -8.05 13.71 -14.88
CA LEU A 18 -7.46 12.42 -14.48
C LEU A 18 -7.59 11.34 -15.55
N ALA A 19 -8.57 11.47 -16.46
CA ALA A 19 -8.72 10.56 -17.58
C ALA A 19 -7.52 10.63 -18.53
N VAL A 20 -6.88 11.80 -18.65
CA VAL A 20 -5.75 12.04 -19.55
C VAL A 20 -4.55 11.11 -19.26
N PRO A 21 -3.97 11.05 -18.04
CA PRO A 21 -2.87 10.13 -17.75
C PRO A 21 -3.29 8.65 -17.81
N GLY A 22 -4.55 8.34 -17.49
CA GLY A 22 -5.09 6.98 -17.61
C GLY A 22 -5.13 6.50 -19.06
N VAL A 23 -5.69 7.32 -19.96
CA VAL A 23 -5.74 7.04 -21.40
C VAL A 23 -4.34 6.99 -21.99
N ALA A 24 -3.46 7.93 -21.61
CA ALA A 24 -2.07 7.92 -22.06
C ALA A 24 -1.32 6.64 -21.65
N SER A 25 -1.52 6.15 -20.43
CA SER A 25 -0.93 4.90 -19.94
C SER A 25 -1.44 3.69 -20.73
N VAL A 26 -2.75 3.60 -20.97
CA VAL A 26 -3.35 2.52 -21.78
C VAL A 26 -2.85 2.58 -23.22
N ALA A 27 -2.81 3.76 -23.83
CA ALA A 27 -2.30 3.96 -25.19
C ALA A 27 -0.83 3.55 -25.31
N LEU A 28 0.01 3.94 -24.33
CA LEU A 28 1.41 3.56 -24.27
C LEU A 28 1.57 2.04 -24.13
N LEU A 29 0.80 1.39 -23.25
CA LEU A 29 0.84 -0.07 -23.09
C LEU A 29 0.39 -0.81 -24.36
N LEU A 30 -0.66 -0.34 -25.02
CA LEU A 30 -1.12 -0.91 -26.30
C LEU A 30 -0.08 -0.73 -27.41
N TRP A 31 0.57 0.43 -27.45
CA TRP A 31 1.65 0.72 -28.39
C TRP A 31 2.87 -0.17 -28.13
N LEU A 32 3.30 -0.30 -26.87
CA LEU A 32 4.43 -1.13 -26.47
C LEU A 32 4.18 -2.61 -26.76
N ARG A 33 2.98 -3.10 -26.43
CA ARG A 33 2.56 -4.48 -26.72
C ARG A 33 2.58 -4.79 -28.21
N ARG A 34 2.21 -3.83 -29.06
CA ARG A 34 2.28 -3.97 -30.53
C ARG A 34 3.71 -3.97 -31.06
N ARG A 35 4.61 -3.22 -30.42
CA ARG A 35 6.02 -3.05 -30.85
C ARG A 35 6.94 -4.20 -30.41
N ILE A 36 6.83 -4.64 -29.16
CA ILE A 36 7.78 -5.56 -28.52
C ILE A 36 7.24 -7.01 -28.50
N GLY A 37 5.95 -7.21 -28.82
CA GLY A 37 5.28 -8.48 -28.59
C GLY A 37 4.90 -8.64 -27.11
N ASP A 38 4.54 -9.86 -26.71
CA ASP A 38 4.03 -10.17 -25.37
C ASP A 38 5.05 -11.10 -24.67
N PRO A 39 6.14 -10.58 -24.09
CA PRO A 39 7.18 -11.40 -23.44
C PRO A 39 6.61 -12.27 -22.31
N LEU A 40 5.50 -11.84 -21.71
CA LEU A 40 4.74 -12.60 -20.73
C LEU A 40 4.09 -13.86 -21.33
N ARG A 41 3.74 -13.87 -22.62
CA ARG A 41 3.17 -15.06 -23.28
C ARG A 41 4.18 -16.19 -23.38
N GLU A 42 5.45 -15.91 -23.63
CA GLU A 42 6.49 -16.94 -23.61
C GLU A 42 6.64 -17.53 -22.19
N GLU A 43 6.70 -16.70 -21.14
CA GLU A 43 6.76 -17.17 -19.75
C GLU A 43 5.52 -17.98 -19.33
N ILE A 44 4.32 -17.54 -19.72
CA ILE A 44 3.06 -18.23 -19.41
C ILE A 44 2.97 -19.57 -20.17
N ARG A 45 3.42 -19.62 -21.43
CA ARG A 45 3.47 -20.87 -22.20
C ARG A 45 4.48 -21.85 -21.61
N ALA A 46 5.64 -21.37 -21.19
CA ALA A 46 6.65 -22.17 -20.51
C ALA A 46 6.14 -22.72 -19.16
N ALA A 47 5.25 -22.00 -18.47
CA ALA A 47 4.62 -22.44 -17.23
C ALA A 47 3.52 -23.52 -17.42
N GLY A 48 3.11 -23.79 -18.67
CA GLY A 48 2.12 -24.81 -19.01
C GLY A 48 0.66 -24.42 -18.75
N PRO A 49 -0.31 -25.24 -19.23
CA PRO A 49 -1.74 -24.99 -19.04
C PRO A 49 -2.10 -25.04 -17.55
N GLN A 50 -2.60 -23.94 -16.99
CA GLN A 50 -3.14 -23.98 -15.64
C GLN A 50 -4.51 -24.65 -15.64
N PRO A 51 -4.73 -25.64 -14.77
CA PRO A 51 -6.05 -26.25 -14.63
C PRO A 51 -7.04 -25.15 -14.22
N ARG A 52 -8.24 -25.16 -14.83
CA ARG A 52 -9.36 -24.27 -14.46
C ARG A 52 -9.86 -24.65 -13.07
N THR A 53 -9.10 -24.32 -12.04
CA THR A 53 -9.49 -24.50 -10.65
C THR A 53 -10.16 -23.23 -10.14
N SER A 54 -11.08 -23.39 -9.18
CA SER A 54 -11.67 -22.25 -8.47
C SER A 54 -10.58 -21.38 -7.85
N LEU A 55 -10.73 -20.05 -7.93
CA LEU A 55 -9.77 -19.07 -7.38
C LEU A 55 -9.41 -19.37 -5.91
N LEU A 56 -10.37 -19.84 -5.12
CA LEU A 56 -10.16 -20.21 -3.72
C LEU A 56 -9.23 -21.42 -3.56
N ARG A 57 -9.31 -22.39 -4.48
CA ARG A 57 -8.44 -23.57 -4.49
C ARG A 57 -7.04 -23.20 -4.94
N ALA A 58 -6.94 -22.40 -6.00
CA ALA A 58 -5.66 -21.86 -6.48
C ALA A 58 -4.97 -20.98 -5.41
N GLY A 59 -5.73 -20.23 -4.60
CA GLY A 59 -5.20 -19.47 -3.46
C GLY A 59 -4.71 -20.34 -2.31
N ARG A 60 -5.40 -21.46 -1.99
CA ARG A 60 -4.96 -22.41 -0.96
C ARG A 60 -3.64 -23.10 -1.29
N GLU A 61 -3.32 -23.23 -2.58
CA GLU A 61 -2.03 -23.77 -3.05
C GLU A 61 -0.87 -22.76 -2.99
N LEU A 62 -1.11 -21.52 -2.54
CA LEU A 62 -0.04 -20.55 -2.34
C LEU A 62 0.84 -20.92 -1.15
N PRO A 63 2.15 -20.67 -1.23
CA PRO A 63 3.11 -21.13 -0.23
C PRO A 63 2.87 -20.44 1.12
N ARG A 64 3.10 -21.15 2.23
CA ARG A 64 2.89 -20.62 3.60
C ARG A 64 3.58 -19.26 3.87
N PRO A 65 4.81 -18.99 3.39
CA PRO A 65 5.43 -17.66 3.50
C PRO A 65 4.61 -16.53 2.88
N PHE A 66 3.88 -16.77 1.78
CA PHE A 66 2.99 -15.78 1.17
C PHE A 66 1.86 -15.39 2.12
N TRP A 67 1.22 -16.36 2.78
CA TRP A 67 0.12 -16.08 3.72
C TRP A 67 0.60 -15.37 4.99
N LEU A 68 1.79 -15.69 5.49
CA LEU A 68 2.39 -14.97 6.62
C LEU A 68 2.72 -13.51 6.25
N PHE A 69 3.26 -13.29 5.04
CA PHE A 69 3.48 -11.95 4.50
C PHE A 69 2.17 -11.19 4.30
N ALA A 70 1.16 -11.81 3.68
CA ALA A 70 -0.15 -11.21 3.45
C ALA A 70 -0.84 -10.84 4.77
N ALA A 71 -0.75 -11.68 5.80
CA ALA A 71 -1.27 -11.38 7.13
C ALA A 71 -0.51 -10.23 7.80
N SER A 72 0.82 -10.21 7.71
CA SER A 72 1.65 -9.11 8.23
C SER A 72 1.32 -7.78 7.55
N ALA A 73 1.27 -7.76 6.22
CA ALA A 73 0.89 -6.58 5.44
C ALA A 73 -0.58 -6.19 5.68
N GLY A 74 -1.48 -7.16 5.88
CA GLY A 74 -2.86 -6.92 6.29
C GLY A 74 -2.92 -6.19 7.63
N LEU A 75 -2.22 -6.67 8.66
CA LEU A 75 -2.15 -5.99 9.96
C LEU A 75 -1.52 -4.60 9.86
N ALA A 76 -0.47 -4.45 9.06
CA ALA A 76 0.12 -3.15 8.77
C ALA A 76 -0.94 -2.20 8.17
N THR A 77 -1.69 -2.67 7.16
CA THR A 77 -2.78 -1.93 6.52
C THR A 77 -3.91 -1.58 7.49
N ALA A 78 -4.27 -2.50 8.39
CA ALA A 78 -5.33 -2.27 9.37
C ALA A 78 -4.93 -1.20 10.41
N GLY A 79 -3.65 -1.18 10.82
CA GLY A 79 -3.12 -0.15 11.71
C GLY A 79 -2.82 1.17 10.99
N LEU A 80 -2.53 1.11 9.69
CA LEU A 80 -2.37 2.27 8.83
C LEU A 80 -3.76 2.88 8.58
N VAL A 81 -4.17 3.76 9.49
CA VAL A 81 -5.43 4.49 9.39
C VAL A 81 -5.56 5.11 7.99
N THR A 82 -6.72 4.98 7.35
CA THR A 82 -6.90 5.51 6.00
C THR A 82 -6.89 7.02 5.99
N PHE A 83 -6.43 7.61 4.87
CA PHE A 83 -6.47 9.05 4.66
C PHE A 83 -7.88 9.64 4.85
N GLY A 84 -8.94 8.89 4.53
CA GLY A 84 -10.32 9.32 4.77
C GLY A 84 -10.62 9.62 6.24
N VAL A 85 -10.16 8.76 7.16
CA VAL A 85 -10.35 8.97 8.61
C VAL A 85 -9.47 10.13 9.11
N ILE A 86 -8.23 10.22 8.64
CA ILE A 86 -7.31 11.31 9.00
C ILE A 86 -7.89 12.66 8.53
N SER A 87 -8.24 12.79 7.25
CA SER A 87 -8.79 14.03 6.68
C SER A 87 -10.12 14.43 7.32
N SER A 88 -10.99 13.47 7.66
CA SER A 88 -12.21 13.73 8.44
C SER A 88 -11.89 14.35 9.80
N HIS A 89 -10.89 13.83 10.52
CA HIS A 89 -10.43 14.42 11.77
C HIS A 89 -9.89 15.85 11.57
N LEU A 90 -9.06 16.10 10.54
CA LEU A 90 -8.51 17.44 10.28
C LEU A 90 -9.60 18.48 9.98
N VAL A 91 -10.64 18.08 9.24
CA VAL A 91 -11.78 18.96 8.94
C VAL A 91 -12.63 19.21 10.18
N THR A 92 -12.99 18.15 10.92
CA THR A 92 -13.84 18.26 12.12
C THR A 92 -13.15 19.01 13.26
N ALA A 93 -11.82 18.91 13.37
CA ALA A 93 -11.01 19.68 14.31
C ALA A 93 -10.75 21.13 13.85
N GLY A 94 -11.25 21.55 12.68
CA GLY A 94 -11.08 22.90 12.15
C GLY A 94 -9.65 23.23 11.70
N LEU A 95 -8.80 22.22 11.48
CA LEU A 95 -7.40 22.42 11.10
C LEU A 95 -7.24 22.77 9.61
N ILE A 96 -8.11 22.23 8.77
CA ILE A 96 -8.14 22.51 7.33
C ILE A 96 -9.59 22.65 6.84
N PRO A 97 -9.85 23.48 5.82
CA PRO A 97 -11.15 23.49 5.15
C PRO A 97 -11.34 22.22 4.31
N THR A 98 -12.58 21.81 4.09
CA THR A 98 -12.95 20.65 3.23
C THR A 98 -12.35 20.75 1.83
N ALA A 99 -12.26 21.95 1.26
CA ALA A 99 -11.65 22.20 -0.05
C ALA A 99 -10.14 21.92 -0.11
N ALA A 100 -9.43 21.93 1.04
CA ALA A 100 -8.00 21.64 1.12
C ALA A 100 -7.69 20.13 1.18
N VAL A 101 -8.68 19.27 1.46
CA VAL A 101 -8.49 17.82 1.58
C VAL A 101 -7.89 17.20 0.30
N PRO A 102 -8.38 17.49 -0.92
CA PRO A 102 -7.78 16.95 -2.14
C PRO A 102 -6.36 17.46 -2.40
N VAL A 103 -6.03 18.69 -1.95
CA VAL A 103 -4.69 19.27 -2.08
C VAL A 103 -3.72 18.55 -1.17
N LEU A 104 -4.10 18.33 0.09
CA LEU A 104 -3.31 17.56 1.04
C LEU A 104 -3.10 16.12 0.57
N TYR A 105 -4.14 15.49 0.02
CA TYR A 105 -4.02 14.17 -0.59
C TYR A 105 -3.05 14.16 -1.78
N ALA A 106 -3.10 15.18 -2.64
CA ALA A 106 -2.16 15.28 -3.76
C ALA A 106 -0.72 15.47 -3.29
N ALA A 107 -0.49 16.25 -2.23
CA ALA A 107 0.83 16.42 -1.62
C ALA A 107 1.35 15.09 -1.00
N ALA A 108 0.47 14.37 -0.30
CA ALA A 108 0.72 13.02 0.20
C ALA A 108 1.15 12.06 -0.92
N MET A 109 0.40 12.01 -2.02
CA MET A 109 0.72 11.16 -3.18
C MET A 109 2.02 11.59 -3.88
N ALA A 110 2.32 12.88 -3.95
CA ALA A 110 3.58 13.37 -4.48
C ALA A 110 4.76 12.93 -3.60
N ALA A 111 4.61 12.99 -2.27
CA ALA A 111 5.60 12.46 -1.34
C ALA A 111 5.79 10.95 -1.52
N GLU A 112 4.70 10.19 -1.71
CA GLU A 112 4.75 8.77 -2.01
C GLU A 112 5.56 8.47 -3.28
N ALA A 113 5.40 9.28 -4.34
CA ALA A 113 6.20 9.15 -5.57
C ALA A 113 7.69 9.43 -5.34
N VAL A 114 8.06 10.35 -4.46
CA VAL A 114 9.47 10.55 -4.08
C VAL A 114 10.01 9.32 -3.34
N VAL A 115 9.22 8.78 -2.41
CA VAL A 115 9.56 7.55 -1.67
C VAL A 115 9.73 6.37 -2.62
N ALA A 116 8.89 6.26 -3.64
CA ALA A 116 9.04 5.28 -4.70
C ALA A 116 10.41 5.30 -5.36
N LEU A 117 10.89 6.50 -5.72
CA LEU A 117 12.19 6.69 -6.37
C LEU A 117 13.34 6.33 -5.42
N VAL A 118 13.25 6.77 -4.16
CA VAL A 118 14.27 6.50 -3.14
C VAL A 118 14.34 5.02 -2.80
N VAL A 119 13.19 4.38 -2.58
CA VAL A 119 13.09 2.95 -2.28
C VAL A 119 13.49 2.12 -3.49
N GLY A 120 13.05 2.49 -4.69
CA GLY A 120 13.40 1.83 -5.94
C GLY A 120 14.90 1.85 -6.21
N TRP A 121 15.57 2.99 -5.98
CA TRP A 121 17.02 3.11 -6.09
C TRP A 121 17.77 2.43 -4.93
N GLY A 122 17.25 2.52 -3.71
CA GLY A 122 17.85 1.94 -2.51
C GLY A 122 17.71 0.43 -2.41
N HIS A 123 16.77 -0.18 -3.14
CA HIS A 123 16.52 -1.63 -3.12
C HIS A 123 17.74 -2.44 -3.59
N ASP A 124 18.57 -1.87 -4.46
CA ASP A 124 19.83 -2.46 -4.93
C ASP A 124 20.90 -2.57 -3.83
N ARG A 125 20.78 -1.79 -2.74
CA ARG A 125 21.76 -1.77 -1.64
C ARG A 125 21.28 -2.36 -0.32
N TRP A 126 19.97 -2.32 -0.03
CA TRP A 126 19.47 -2.61 1.33
C TRP A 126 18.73 -3.96 1.49
N GLY A 127 18.47 -4.68 0.39
CA GLY A 127 17.89 -6.02 0.40
C GLY A 127 16.57 -6.11 1.19
N GLY A 128 16.26 -7.31 1.72
CA GLY A 128 15.02 -7.57 2.45
C GLY A 128 14.90 -6.91 3.84
N LYS A 129 15.90 -6.13 4.30
CA LYS A 129 15.87 -5.49 5.63
C LYS A 129 15.00 -4.23 5.68
N VAL A 130 14.74 -3.60 4.53
CA VAL A 130 13.83 -2.46 4.36
C VAL A 130 12.43 -2.75 4.91
N LEU A 131 12.00 -4.01 4.84
CA LEU A 131 10.72 -4.48 5.36
C LEU A 131 10.52 -4.28 6.86
N VAL A 132 11.59 -4.31 7.66
CA VAL A 132 11.50 -4.16 9.12
C VAL A 132 11.20 -2.72 9.51
N VAL A 133 11.53 -1.75 8.64
CA VAL A 133 11.27 -0.33 8.88
C VAL A 133 9.78 -0.01 8.76
N LEU A 134 9.05 -0.77 7.94
CA LEU A 134 7.64 -0.51 7.64
C LEU A 134 6.75 -0.53 8.91
N PRO A 135 6.71 -1.59 9.75
CA PRO A 135 5.89 -1.57 10.96
C PRO A 135 6.21 -0.43 11.93
N VAL A 136 7.49 -0.03 12.01
CA VAL A 136 7.94 1.08 12.87
C VAL A 136 7.39 2.41 12.35
N LEU A 137 7.48 2.64 11.04
CA LEU A 137 6.91 3.81 10.38
C LEU A 137 5.39 3.88 10.61
N VAL A 138 4.68 2.78 10.39
CA VAL A 138 3.22 2.74 10.58
C VAL A 138 2.84 3.03 12.03
N ALA A 139 3.60 2.52 13.01
CA ALA A 139 3.35 2.79 14.43
C ALA A 139 3.54 4.27 14.80
N ALA A 140 4.41 4.97 14.07
CA ALA A 140 4.69 6.39 14.28
C ALA A 140 3.65 7.32 13.63
N VAL A 141 2.73 6.83 12.80
CA VAL A 141 1.74 7.66 12.08
C VAL A 141 0.64 8.26 12.99
N PRO A 142 -0.03 7.50 13.88
CA PRO A 142 -1.25 7.99 14.53
C PRO A 142 -1.02 9.18 15.47
N ALA A 143 0.10 9.20 16.20
CA ALA A 143 0.41 10.26 17.15
C ALA A 143 0.51 11.65 16.48
N PRO A 144 1.31 11.84 15.39
CA PRO A 144 1.33 13.10 14.67
C PRO A 144 0.08 13.34 13.82
N ALA A 145 -0.49 12.31 13.18
CA ALA A 145 -1.62 12.48 12.25
C ALA A 145 -2.93 12.93 12.93
N PHE A 146 -3.12 12.60 14.21
CA PHE A 146 -4.27 13.02 15.04
C PHE A 146 -3.91 14.16 16.01
N SER A 147 -2.85 14.91 15.73
CA SER A 147 -2.49 16.09 16.51
C SER A 147 -3.47 17.24 16.27
N SER A 148 -3.71 18.04 17.31
CA SER A 148 -4.46 19.30 17.22
C SER A 148 -3.66 20.46 16.60
N VAL A 149 -2.40 20.23 16.23
CA VAL A 149 -1.54 21.23 15.60
C VAL A 149 -1.39 20.91 14.12
N TRP A 150 -1.79 21.83 13.24
CA TRP A 150 -1.86 21.58 11.80
C TRP A 150 -0.51 21.14 11.19
N THR A 151 0.62 21.73 11.61
CA THR A 151 1.96 21.38 11.12
C THR A 151 2.33 19.94 11.47
N VAL A 152 2.02 19.52 12.71
CA VAL A 152 2.27 18.17 13.21
C VAL A 152 1.39 17.17 12.48
N ALA A 153 0.14 17.54 12.21
CA ALA A 153 -0.80 16.72 11.45
C ALA A 153 -0.36 16.51 10.00
N VAL A 154 0.13 17.56 9.33
CA VAL A 154 0.70 17.46 7.98
C VAL A 154 1.95 16.58 7.98
N ALA A 155 2.83 16.71 8.97
CA ALA A 155 3.97 15.82 9.11
C ALA A 155 3.53 14.35 9.28
N GLY A 156 2.48 14.11 10.08
CA GLY A 156 1.87 12.78 10.22
C GLY A 156 1.33 12.22 8.91
N VAL A 157 0.71 13.05 8.07
CA VAL A 157 0.25 12.67 6.73
C VAL A 157 1.43 12.34 5.80
N LEU A 158 2.55 13.06 5.88
CA LEU A 158 3.75 12.74 5.10
C LEU A 158 4.39 11.42 5.54
N ILE A 159 4.45 11.16 6.85
CA ILE A 159 4.90 9.87 7.40
C ILE A 159 3.97 8.74 6.94
N TRP A 160 2.65 9.00 6.95
CA TRP A 160 1.65 8.07 6.42
C TRP A 160 1.91 7.75 4.96
N SER A 161 2.13 8.75 4.10
CA SER A 161 2.45 8.54 2.68
C SER A 161 3.74 7.75 2.47
N PHE A 162 4.75 8.01 3.31
CA PHE A 162 5.98 7.23 3.27
C PHE A 162 5.73 5.75 3.60
N ALA A 163 4.96 5.48 4.65
CA ALA A 163 4.60 4.12 5.05
C ALA A 163 3.77 3.40 3.96
N THR A 164 2.77 4.08 3.39
CA THR A 164 1.95 3.58 2.28
C THR A 164 2.82 3.23 1.08
N GLY A 165 3.67 4.16 0.62
CA GLY A 165 4.56 3.92 -0.51
C GLY A 165 5.48 2.73 -0.25
N LEU A 166 6.14 2.71 0.90
CA LEU A 166 7.03 1.62 1.28
C LEU A 166 6.33 0.26 1.24
N GLN A 167 5.08 0.18 1.70
CA GLN A 167 4.26 -1.02 1.64
C GLN A 167 3.96 -1.44 0.19
N ASP A 168 3.51 -0.51 -0.66
CA ASP A 168 3.16 -0.79 -2.06
C ASP A 168 4.34 -1.29 -2.89
N PHE A 169 5.54 -0.75 -2.68
CA PHE A 169 6.77 -1.24 -3.33
C PHE A 169 7.16 -2.62 -2.82
N THR A 170 7.08 -2.83 -1.51
CA THR A 170 7.44 -4.08 -0.86
C THR A 170 6.59 -5.25 -1.33
N VAL A 171 5.27 -5.04 -1.49
CA VAL A 171 4.33 -6.07 -1.95
C VAL A 171 4.70 -6.57 -3.33
N LYS A 172 4.94 -5.66 -4.28
CA LYS A 172 5.28 -6.02 -5.66
C LYS A 172 6.59 -6.81 -5.72
N ALA A 173 7.60 -6.38 -4.94
CA ALA A 173 8.90 -7.05 -4.86
C ALA A 173 8.83 -8.47 -4.24
N LEU A 174 8.12 -8.64 -3.12
CA LEU A 174 8.03 -9.95 -2.46
C LEU A 174 7.12 -10.93 -3.15
N VAL A 175 5.97 -10.50 -3.68
CA VAL A 175 5.07 -11.41 -4.40
C VAL A 175 5.78 -11.98 -5.63
N ALA A 176 6.56 -11.16 -6.34
CA ALA A 176 7.36 -11.61 -7.48
C ALA A 176 8.43 -12.65 -7.12
N ARG A 177 8.99 -12.58 -5.91
CA ARG A 177 9.99 -13.53 -5.36
C ARG A 177 9.37 -14.81 -4.79
N LEU A 178 8.20 -14.71 -4.14
CA LEU A 178 7.57 -15.82 -3.44
C LEU A 178 6.73 -16.71 -4.34
N VAL A 179 6.27 -16.20 -5.49
CA VAL A 179 5.29 -16.89 -6.33
C VAL A 179 5.82 -17.04 -7.76
N PRO A 180 5.82 -18.29 -8.32
CA PRO A 180 6.18 -18.54 -9.71
C PRO A 180 5.35 -17.70 -10.68
N ALA A 181 5.96 -17.29 -11.81
CA ALA A 181 5.36 -16.38 -12.79
C ALA A 181 3.91 -16.74 -13.16
N GLY A 182 3.63 -18.03 -13.40
CA GLY A 182 2.28 -18.49 -13.75
C GLY A 182 1.21 -18.24 -12.68
N ARG A 183 1.56 -18.14 -11.39
CA ARG A 183 0.58 -18.00 -10.28
C ARG A 183 0.52 -16.59 -9.68
N ARG A 184 1.31 -15.64 -10.21
CA ARG A 184 1.41 -14.26 -9.70
C ARG A 184 0.07 -13.52 -9.72
N ALA A 185 -0.74 -13.70 -10.77
CA ALA A 185 -2.06 -13.07 -10.88
C ALA A 185 -2.98 -13.46 -9.71
N THR A 186 -3.07 -14.75 -9.39
CA THR A 186 -3.85 -15.25 -8.24
C THR A 186 -3.31 -14.75 -6.91
N ALA A 187 -1.98 -14.70 -6.76
CA ALA A 187 -1.35 -14.19 -5.54
C ALA A 187 -1.65 -12.70 -5.32
N PHE A 188 -1.53 -11.86 -6.35
CA PHE A 188 -1.92 -10.45 -6.26
C PHE A 188 -3.41 -10.28 -5.95
N GLY A 189 -4.28 -11.09 -6.56
CA GLY A 189 -5.71 -11.10 -6.27
C GLY A 189 -6.00 -11.42 -4.80
N MET A 190 -5.46 -12.53 -4.28
CA MET A 190 -5.65 -12.92 -2.87
C MET A 190 -5.06 -11.90 -1.91
N PHE A 191 -3.90 -11.35 -2.23
CA PHE A 191 -3.27 -10.31 -1.43
C PHE A 191 -4.14 -9.04 -1.36
N ALA A 192 -4.68 -8.59 -2.50
CA ALA A 192 -5.58 -7.45 -2.56
C ALA A 192 -6.86 -7.69 -1.73
N THR A 193 -7.40 -8.91 -1.71
CA THR A 193 -8.54 -9.26 -0.86
C THR A 193 -8.21 -9.12 0.63
N VAL A 194 -7.05 -9.63 1.06
CA VAL A 194 -6.60 -9.51 2.45
C VAL A 194 -6.38 -8.04 2.83
N GLN A 195 -5.70 -7.27 1.97
CA GLN A 195 -5.51 -5.84 2.22
C GLN A 195 -6.80 -5.05 2.24
N GLY A 196 -7.73 -5.31 1.31
CA GLY A 196 -9.03 -4.65 1.28
C GLY A 196 -9.84 -4.92 2.54
N ALA A 197 -9.92 -6.18 2.96
CA ALA A 197 -10.60 -6.55 4.21
C ALA A 197 -9.96 -5.88 5.43
N ALA A 198 -8.62 -5.86 5.49
CA ALA A 198 -7.89 -5.21 6.56
C ALA A 198 -8.07 -3.69 6.57
N ALA A 199 -8.08 -3.04 5.41
CA ALA A 199 -8.30 -1.61 5.27
C ALA A 199 -9.71 -1.20 5.74
N VAL A 200 -10.73 -1.99 5.40
CA VAL A 200 -12.10 -1.77 5.87
C VAL A 200 -12.19 -1.94 7.38
N ALA A 201 -11.67 -3.04 7.92
CA ALA A 201 -11.68 -3.31 9.35
C ALA A 201 -10.90 -2.24 10.15
N GLY A 202 -9.71 -1.88 9.66
CA GLY A 202 -8.86 -0.84 10.24
C GLY A 202 -9.51 0.53 10.21
N SER A 203 -10.15 0.91 9.11
CA SER A 203 -10.86 2.20 9.00
C SER A 203 -12.07 2.28 9.92
N ALA A 204 -12.87 1.21 10.01
CA ALA A 204 -14.01 1.15 10.91
C ALA A 204 -13.56 1.27 12.38
N LEU A 205 -12.50 0.54 12.75
CA LEU A 205 -11.92 0.62 14.08
C LEU A 205 -11.35 2.02 14.35
N ALA A 206 -10.60 2.59 13.40
CA ALA A 206 -9.99 3.89 13.54
C ALA A 206 -11.02 5.01 13.69
N GLY A 207 -12.08 5.01 12.89
CA GLY A 207 -13.16 5.99 12.99
C GLY A 207 -13.95 5.87 14.30
N ALA A 208 -14.17 4.65 14.79
CA ALA A 208 -14.85 4.43 16.06
C ALA A 208 -13.98 4.85 17.27
N LEU A 209 -12.66 4.66 17.19
CA LEU A 209 -11.74 5.03 18.28
C LEU A 209 -11.36 6.51 18.23
N SER A 210 -11.22 7.12 17.05
CA SER A 210 -10.86 8.53 16.91
C SER A 210 -11.89 9.47 17.53
N THR A 211 -13.17 9.08 17.55
CA THR A 211 -14.26 9.83 18.19
C THR A 211 -14.31 9.65 19.71
N ARG A 212 -13.72 8.58 20.25
CA ARG A 212 -13.74 8.26 21.69
C ARG A 212 -12.44 8.63 22.40
N SER A 213 -11.29 8.22 21.86
CA SER A 213 -9.97 8.39 22.47
C SER A 213 -8.84 8.19 21.47
N VAL A 214 -8.11 9.26 21.16
CA VAL A 214 -6.89 9.22 20.34
C VAL A 214 -5.77 8.36 20.98
N PRO A 215 -5.53 8.41 22.31
CA PRO A 215 -4.56 7.50 22.95
C PRO A 215 -4.91 6.01 22.77
N ALA A 216 -6.20 5.65 22.82
CA ALA A 216 -6.64 4.27 22.59
C ALA A 216 -6.39 3.85 21.13
N LEU A 217 -6.63 4.75 20.17
CA LEU A 217 -6.29 4.51 18.76
C LEU A 217 -4.80 4.23 18.57
N VAL A 218 -3.94 5.08 19.15
CA VAL A 218 -2.48 4.92 19.10
C VAL A 218 -2.07 3.56 19.69
N ALA A 219 -2.61 3.19 20.85
CA ALA A 219 -2.30 1.91 21.49
C ALA A 219 -2.69 0.70 20.61
N VAL A 220 -3.89 0.71 20.00
CA VAL A 220 -4.32 -0.37 19.11
C VAL A 220 -3.44 -0.45 17.87
N VAL A 221 -3.09 0.68 17.25
CA VAL A 221 -2.20 0.69 16.08
C VAL A 221 -0.83 0.12 16.46
N VAL A 222 -0.26 0.52 17.60
CA VAL A 222 1.02 -0.02 18.10
C VAL A 222 0.94 -1.54 18.29
N LEU A 223 -0.13 -2.06 18.90
CA LEU A 223 -0.32 -3.50 19.07
C LEU A 223 -0.42 -4.25 17.73
N LEU A 224 -1.16 -3.69 16.76
CA LEU A 224 -1.25 -4.26 15.42
C LEU A 224 0.12 -4.26 14.72
N GLN A 225 0.94 -3.22 14.89
CA GLN A 225 2.28 -3.16 14.31
C GLN A 225 3.26 -4.12 14.97
N LEU A 226 3.17 -4.32 16.29
CA LEU A 226 3.96 -5.35 16.98
C LEU A 226 3.62 -6.75 16.47
N ALA A 227 2.33 -7.04 16.27
CA ALA A 227 1.88 -8.30 15.67
C ALA A 227 2.34 -8.44 14.21
N ALA A 228 2.24 -7.37 13.41
CA ALA A 228 2.72 -7.34 12.03
C ALA A 228 4.22 -7.62 11.95
N LEU A 229 5.02 -6.98 12.82
CA LEU A 229 6.46 -7.17 12.92
C LEU A 229 6.82 -8.60 13.31
N ALA A 230 6.13 -9.19 14.30
CA ALA A 230 6.36 -10.56 14.71
C ALA A 230 6.12 -11.57 13.57
N LEU A 231 5.03 -11.39 12.79
CA LEU A 231 4.74 -12.22 11.62
C LEU A 231 5.76 -12.01 10.49
N LEU A 232 6.21 -10.77 10.30
CA LEU A 232 7.20 -10.43 9.29
C LEU A 232 8.54 -11.11 9.57
N LEU A 233 9.01 -11.03 10.81
CA LEU A 233 10.24 -11.68 11.27
C LEU A 233 10.16 -13.21 11.12
N ARG A 234 8.99 -13.81 11.39
CA ARG A 234 8.76 -15.26 11.14
C ARG A 234 8.84 -15.60 9.66
N THR A 235 8.30 -14.74 8.79
CA THR A 235 8.36 -14.92 7.33
C THR A 235 9.80 -14.89 6.84
N LEU A 236 10.57 -13.89 7.26
CA LEU A 236 11.98 -13.71 6.87
C LEU A 236 12.91 -14.81 7.40
N ARG A 237 12.56 -15.46 8.53
CA ARG A 237 13.33 -16.58 9.09
C ARG A 237 13.11 -17.91 8.35
N THR A 238 12.06 -18.03 7.54
CA THR A 238 11.71 -19.28 6.85
C THR A 238 12.74 -19.58 5.73
N PRO A 239 13.34 -20.79 5.67
CA PRO A 239 14.47 -21.11 4.77
C PRO A 239 14.21 -20.87 3.29
N ALA A 240 12.95 -20.96 2.83
CA ALA A 240 12.57 -20.75 1.44
C ALA A 240 12.87 -19.34 0.90
N ALA A 241 12.97 -18.32 1.76
CA ALA A 241 13.31 -16.95 1.34
C ALA A 241 14.82 -16.70 1.18
N ARG A 242 15.68 -17.60 1.67
CA ARG A 242 17.15 -17.49 1.58
C ARG A 242 17.75 -18.12 0.32
N ALA A 243 17.01 -18.99 -0.36
CA ALA A 243 17.54 -19.80 -1.47
C ALA A 243 17.72 -19.05 -2.81
N THR A 244 17.39 -17.75 -2.90
CA THR A 244 17.42 -16.98 -4.16
C THR A 244 18.12 -15.62 -4.03
N SER A 245 19.08 -15.49 -3.11
CA SER A 245 20.06 -14.40 -3.21
C SER A 245 21.13 -14.83 -4.22
N PRO A 246 21.21 -14.27 -5.43
CA PRO A 246 22.41 -14.41 -6.21
C PRO A 246 23.50 -13.66 -5.46
N VAL A 247 24.56 -14.38 -5.10
CA VAL A 247 25.87 -13.79 -4.84
C VAL A 247 26.49 -13.45 -6.19
#